data_AF-A0A2C6AL67-F1
#
_entry.id   AF-A0A2C6AL67-F1
#
_cell.length_a   1.000
_cell.length_b   1.000
_cell.length_c   1.000
_cell.angle_alpha   90.00
_cell.angle_beta   90.00
_cell.angle_gamma   90.00
#
_symmetry.space_group_name_H-M   'P 1'
#
loop_
_entity.id
_entity.type
_entity.pdbx_description
1 polymer ?
#
loop_
_entity_poly.entity_id
_entity_poly.type
_entity_poly.pdbx_seq_one_letter_code
_entity_poly.pdbx_strand_id
1 'polypeptide(L)'
;MYDKSDNGRLPAPYEWNPTRQDAAEANRPPDATLLQLFKQEIAVNDEFRDCEQLVSPTLFHERDSSSARGQDEAGTRRQYSFPADLLNLNHLPDIPYEAMVANLQPVFYATFKSHVFLEDLDIASLSDGQDSPPPFLAFSLACLASVWLSTLTPGTYEQSNYFYPTVDLPSTLFWAGVKVWAAMIEIDNREVRRPESAIATVLLATYGMLSADQAHWARTTNIMAYSATMMKQLPPTPSSRILVSYGLLVDVLRAVVFNDVPNFSTTELVIMMPSSADSFPATYKRLLQEPAGTLPADISSRGDAILLLSAVLCDTLFVRRSYSTLLHQPARGDVEGSAAQQPFPFNPYAALSPESEMRRQYAALQGALDRWSQNFGQCVEKDILALFYFCRLFVSCPELTELPRRVGYALEPTDGDWGVRAAARSSDMIPIEVSEEAASAAWSVLHYINVTAEGPKRSQQVWMPIALFCSALVIWQSLLCRSGSGGRRGTLKVLNAFIRELEQLPWPCCGKMSRALERIIADEQ
;
A
#
# COMPACT_ATOMS: atom_id res chain seq x y z
N MET A 1 37.30 -12.74 35.96
CA MET A 1 36.90 -12.48 37.35
C MET A 1 35.58 -11.73 37.27
N TYR A 2 34.45 -12.43 37.34
CA TYR A 2 33.14 -11.79 37.43
C TYR A 2 32.79 -11.71 38.91
N ASP A 3 32.61 -10.49 39.37
CA ASP A 3 32.23 -10.18 40.75
C ASP A 3 30.79 -10.67 40.96
N LYS A 4 30.65 -11.64 41.87
CA LYS A 4 29.37 -12.21 42.29
C LYS A 4 28.86 -11.35 43.45
N SER A 5 28.29 -10.20 43.14
CA SER A 5 27.49 -9.46 44.11
C SER A 5 26.59 -8.45 43.43
N ASP A 6 25.54 -8.94 42.76
CA ASP A 6 24.22 -8.39 43.04
C ASP A 6 23.15 -9.42 42.69
N ASN A 7 22.10 -9.42 43.51
CA ASN A 7 21.08 -10.45 43.63
C ASN A 7 20.57 -10.99 42.29
N GLY A 8 20.50 -12.32 42.17
CA GLY A 8 20.01 -13.08 41.01
C GLY A 8 18.52 -12.88 40.68
N ARG A 9 18.11 -11.63 40.43
CA ARG A 9 17.00 -11.31 39.55
C ARG A 9 17.58 -11.20 38.15
N LEU A 10 17.17 -12.10 37.27
CA LEU A 10 17.24 -11.79 35.84
C LEU A 10 16.51 -10.45 35.64
N PRO A 11 17.11 -9.47 34.93
CA PRO A 11 16.43 -8.23 34.62
C PRO A 11 15.11 -8.55 33.93
N ALA A 12 14.07 -7.78 34.25
CA ALA A 12 12.80 -7.92 33.55
C ALA A 12 13.02 -7.64 32.04
N PRO A 13 12.24 -8.25 31.13
CA PRO A 13 12.51 -8.21 29.68
C PRO A 13 12.72 -6.80 29.09
N TYR A 14 12.19 -5.76 29.72
CA TYR A 14 12.29 -4.36 29.29
C TYR A 14 13.58 -3.64 29.73
N GLU A 15 14.38 -4.22 30.63
CA GLU A 15 15.70 -3.69 31.04
C GLU A 15 16.86 -4.34 30.27
N TRP A 16 16.55 -5.34 29.44
CA TRP A 16 17.54 -6.08 28.67
C TRP A 16 17.82 -5.38 27.34
N ASN A 17 19.03 -4.84 27.19
CA ASN A 17 19.52 -4.44 25.88
C ASN A 17 19.93 -5.71 25.10
N PRO A 18 19.25 -6.05 24.00
CA PRO A 18 19.51 -7.28 23.28
C PRO A 18 20.94 -7.31 22.76
N THR A 19 21.68 -8.35 23.13
CA THR A 19 23.05 -8.62 22.74
C THR A 19 23.11 -9.51 21.51
N ARG A 20 24.30 -9.65 20.90
CA ARG A 20 24.53 -10.59 19.79
C ARG A 20 24.23 -12.05 20.15
N GLN A 21 24.29 -12.40 21.44
CA GLN A 21 23.99 -13.76 21.91
C GLN A 21 22.48 -14.01 21.94
N ASP A 22 21.68 -12.99 22.29
CA ASP A 22 20.22 -13.05 22.32
C ASP A 22 19.65 -13.18 20.91
N ALA A 23 20.29 -12.52 19.93
CA ALA A 23 20.01 -12.74 18.51
C ALA A 23 20.34 -14.18 18.08
N ALA A 24 21.45 -14.77 18.56
CA ALA A 24 21.82 -16.14 18.23
C ALA A 24 20.90 -17.19 18.89
N GLU A 25 20.37 -16.88 20.08
CA GLU A 25 19.44 -17.72 20.82
C GLU A 25 18.01 -17.63 20.25
N ALA A 26 17.53 -16.43 19.90
CA ALA A 26 16.30 -16.25 19.13
C ALA A 26 16.39 -16.90 17.73
N ASN A 27 17.60 -17.04 17.21
CA ASN A 27 17.88 -17.76 15.97
C ASN A 27 18.01 -19.28 16.16
N ARG A 28 17.81 -19.88 17.35
CA ARG A 28 17.72 -21.35 17.49
C ARG A 28 16.31 -21.84 17.17
N PRO A 29 16.14 -23.05 16.59
CA PRO A 29 14.80 -23.58 16.38
C PRO A 29 14.16 -23.81 17.76
N PRO A 30 12.92 -23.38 17.98
CA PRO A 30 12.22 -23.73 19.21
C PRO A 30 12.13 -25.26 19.32
N ASP A 31 12.25 -25.77 20.54
CA ASP A 31 12.15 -27.20 20.79
C ASP A 31 10.78 -27.71 20.29
N ALA A 32 10.76 -28.84 19.59
CA ALA A 32 9.56 -29.41 18.99
C ALA A 32 8.47 -29.66 20.06
N THR A 33 8.91 -29.99 21.28
CA THR A 33 8.07 -30.16 22.46
C THR A 33 7.37 -28.86 22.88
N LEU A 34 8.10 -27.73 22.86
CA LEU A 34 7.57 -26.42 23.22
C LEU A 34 6.55 -25.92 22.19
N LEU A 35 6.84 -26.12 20.91
CA LEU A 35 5.92 -25.91 19.79
C LEU A 35 4.62 -26.71 19.94
N GLN A 36 4.72 -27.97 20.34
CA GLN A 36 3.56 -28.85 20.51
C GLN A 36 2.73 -28.48 21.75
N LEU A 37 3.38 -28.10 22.85
CA LEU A 37 2.73 -27.62 24.07
C LEU A 37 2.04 -26.27 23.85
N PHE A 38 2.67 -25.35 23.12
CA PHE A 38 2.08 -24.06 22.75
C PHE A 38 0.84 -24.23 21.88
N LYS A 39 0.90 -25.11 20.87
CA LYS A 39 -0.26 -25.48 20.05
C LYS A 39 -1.39 -26.11 20.88
N GLN A 40 -1.05 -26.94 21.88
CA GLN A 40 -2.04 -27.53 22.78
C GLN A 40 -2.66 -26.51 23.73
N GLU A 41 -1.88 -25.60 24.32
CA GLU A 41 -2.40 -24.55 25.20
C GLU A 41 -3.35 -23.60 24.47
N ILE A 42 -2.98 -23.16 23.26
CA ILE A 42 -3.86 -22.31 22.44
C ILE A 42 -5.15 -23.04 22.07
N ALA A 43 -5.10 -24.35 21.84
CA ALA A 43 -6.27 -25.14 21.46
C ALA A 43 -7.20 -25.48 22.63
N VAL A 44 -6.71 -25.41 23.88
CA VAL A 44 -7.43 -25.89 25.08
C VAL A 44 -8.03 -24.75 25.90
N ASN A 45 -7.51 -23.53 25.78
CA ASN A 45 -7.74 -22.49 26.78
C ASN A 45 -8.76 -21.44 26.27
N ASP A 46 -9.99 -21.51 26.81
CA ASP A 46 -11.16 -20.70 26.42
C ASP A 46 -10.98 -19.18 26.68
N GLU A 47 -9.98 -18.76 27.46
CA GLU A 47 -9.69 -17.32 27.68
C GLU A 47 -9.06 -16.62 26.46
N PHE A 48 -8.40 -17.38 25.57
CA PHE A 48 -7.93 -16.87 24.27
C PHE A 48 -9.06 -16.78 23.23
N ARG A 49 -10.29 -17.14 23.65
CA ARG A 49 -11.45 -17.25 22.77
C ARG A 49 -12.22 -15.95 22.56
N ASP A 50 -12.28 -15.13 23.61
CA ASP A 50 -13.15 -13.95 23.69
C ASP A 50 -12.39 -12.61 23.84
N CYS A 51 -11.13 -12.54 23.41
CA CYS A 51 -10.35 -11.29 23.45
C CYS A 51 -10.68 -10.37 22.24
N GLU A 52 -11.88 -9.80 22.20
CA GLU A 52 -12.17 -8.65 21.32
C GLU A 52 -11.72 -7.30 21.93
N GLN A 53 -11.45 -7.26 23.24
CA GLN A 53 -11.22 -6.02 23.98
C GLN A 53 -9.75 -5.62 24.20
N LEU A 54 -8.78 -6.29 23.58
CA LEU A 54 -7.35 -5.93 23.66
C LEU A 54 -6.85 -5.09 22.48
N VAL A 55 -7.76 -4.70 21.58
CA VAL A 55 -7.48 -3.77 20.49
C VAL A 55 -7.29 -2.36 21.05
N SER A 56 -6.05 -2.01 21.35
CA SER A 56 -5.65 -0.60 21.32
C SER A 56 -4.50 -0.40 20.33
N PRO A 57 -4.71 0.32 19.22
CA PRO A 57 -3.64 0.67 18.27
C PRO A 57 -2.56 1.59 18.87
N THR A 58 -2.62 1.94 20.16
CA THR A 58 -1.88 3.07 20.73
C THR A 58 -0.53 2.75 21.38
N LEU A 59 -0.04 1.51 21.34
CA LEU A 59 1.24 1.19 22.00
C LEU A 59 2.48 1.87 21.40
N PHE A 60 2.37 2.53 20.24
CA PHE A 60 3.47 3.31 19.64
C PHE A 60 3.35 4.84 19.75
N HIS A 61 2.28 5.41 20.33
CA HIS A 61 2.09 6.88 20.35
C HIS A 61 1.93 7.55 21.73
N GLU A 62 1.91 6.82 22.84
CA GLU A 62 1.78 7.43 24.20
C GLU A 62 3.10 7.84 24.87
N ARG A 63 4.17 8.17 24.11
CA ARG A 63 5.43 8.59 24.74
C ARG A 63 5.57 10.10 25.00
N ASP A 64 4.69 10.94 24.46
CA ASP A 64 4.87 12.40 24.50
C ASP A 64 3.79 13.22 25.23
N SER A 65 2.85 12.58 25.95
CA SER A 65 1.91 13.29 26.83
C SER A 65 2.46 13.37 28.26
N SER A 66 3.55 14.12 28.44
CA SER A 66 4.05 14.53 29.75
C SER A 66 3.14 15.63 30.35
N SER A 67 1.88 15.30 30.68
CA SER A 67 1.00 16.17 31.46
C SER A 67 -0.21 15.42 32.02
N ALA A 68 0.02 14.39 32.83
CA ALA A 68 -1.00 13.87 33.75
C ALA A 68 -0.31 13.39 35.03
N ARG A 69 0.16 14.35 35.83
CA ARG A 69 0.48 14.12 37.24
C ARG A 69 -0.82 14.21 38.02
N GLY A 70 -1.20 13.09 38.64
CA GLY A 70 -2.10 13.09 39.79
C GLY A 70 -3.33 12.19 39.65
N GLN A 71 -3.42 11.21 40.57
CA GLN A 71 -4.61 10.45 40.97
C GLN A 71 -5.04 9.37 39.95
N ASP A 72 -5.16 8.08 40.25
CA ASP A 72 -5.21 7.33 41.49
C ASP A 72 -4.47 5.98 41.36
N GLU A 73 -3.78 5.59 42.43
CA GLU A 73 -3.26 4.25 42.65
C GLU A 73 -4.39 3.34 43.17
N ALA A 74 -5.00 2.54 42.30
CA ALA A 74 -5.76 1.36 42.71
C ALA A 74 -5.83 0.31 41.58
N GLY A 75 -4.91 -0.65 41.62
CA GLY A 75 -5.26 -2.05 41.35
C GLY A 75 -5.42 -2.56 39.92
N THR A 76 -5.26 -1.76 38.86
CA THR A 76 -5.13 -2.33 37.50
C THR A 76 -3.68 -2.72 37.25
N ARG A 77 -3.32 -3.97 37.61
CA ARG A 77 -2.16 -4.64 37.01
C ARG A 77 -2.27 -4.43 35.51
N ARG A 78 -1.36 -3.65 34.91
CA ARG A 78 -1.16 -3.60 33.46
C ARG A 78 -0.93 -5.02 32.99
N GLN A 79 -2.00 -5.64 32.53
CA GLN A 79 -2.01 -7.00 32.00
C GLN A 79 -1.24 -6.90 30.69
N TYR A 80 -0.07 -7.52 30.65
CA TYR A 80 0.72 -7.60 29.43
C TYR A 80 -0.12 -8.32 28.38
N SER A 81 -0.52 -7.61 27.33
CA SER A 81 -1.10 -8.20 26.13
C SER A 81 0.01 -8.93 25.37
N PHE A 82 0.08 -10.24 25.54
CA PHE A 82 0.63 -11.09 24.49
C PHE A 82 -0.17 -10.81 23.21
N PRO A 83 0.43 -10.87 22.00
CA PRO A 83 -0.32 -10.73 20.76
C PRO A 83 -1.15 -12.00 20.47
N ALA A 84 -1.96 -12.45 21.43
CA ALA A 84 -2.94 -13.50 21.27
C ALA A 84 -4.04 -13.11 20.26
N ASP A 85 -4.23 -11.82 19.99
CA ASP A 85 -5.15 -11.32 18.96
C ASP A 85 -4.77 -11.76 17.54
N LEU A 86 -3.49 -12.02 17.25
CA LEU A 86 -3.05 -12.59 15.96
C LEU A 86 -3.35 -14.10 15.86
N LEU A 87 -3.47 -14.75 17.00
CA LEU A 87 -3.79 -16.17 17.17
C LEU A 87 -5.27 -16.39 17.52
N ASN A 88 -6.13 -15.39 17.36
CA ASN A 88 -7.57 -15.57 17.55
C ASN A 88 -8.15 -16.45 16.43
N LEU A 89 -8.01 -17.77 16.64
CA LEU A 89 -8.43 -18.87 15.76
C LEU A 89 -9.97 -19.01 15.70
N ASN A 90 -10.72 -18.31 16.55
CA ASN A 90 -12.19 -18.44 16.64
C ASN A 90 -12.94 -17.83 15.47
N HIS A 91 -12.25 -17.00 14.70
CA HIS A 91 -12.75 -16.46 13.43
C HIS A 91 -11.89 -16.90 12.25
N LEU A 92 -11.19 -18.03 12.33
CA LEU A 92 -10.68 -18.62 11.09
C LEU A 92 -11.89 -18.81 10.17
N PRO A 93 -11.96 -18.10 9.02
CA PRO A 93 -12.91 -18.53 8.01
C PRO A 93 -12.63 -20.00 7.73
N ASP A 94 -13.68 -20.80 7.49
CA ASP A 94 -13.52 -22.21 7.14
C ASP A 94 -12.39 -22.33 6.12
N ILE A 95 -11.26 -22.88 6.56
CA ILE A 95 -10.03 -22.88 5.76
C ILE A 95 -10.39 -23.62 4.47
N PRO A 96 -10.30 -22.97 3.30
CA PRO A 96 -10.71 -23.61 2.07
C PRO A 96 -9.88 -24.88 1.86
N TYR A 97 -10.54 -25.95 1.43
CA TYR A 97 -9.93 -27.28 1.28
C TYR A 97 -8.58 -27.19 0.54
N GLU A 98 -7.57 -27.92 1.00
CA GLU A 98 -6.22 -27.89 0.41
C GLU A 98 -6.23 -28.16 -1.11
N ALA A 99 -7.10 -29.06 -1.56
CA ALA A 99 -7.31 -29.34 -2.98
C ALA A 99 -7.83 -28.11 -3.77
N MET A 100 -8.66 -27.27 -3.15
CA MET A 100 -9.12 -26.02 -3.76
C MET A 100 -7.98 -25.02 -3.95
N VAL A 101 -7.17 -24.82 -2.92
CA VAL A 101 -6.00 -23.92 -2.96
C VAL A 101 -5.02 -24.40 -4.02
N ALA A 102 -4.75 -25.70 -4.09
CA ALA A 102 -3.91 -26.31 -5.12
C ALA A 102 -4.45 -26.07 -6.54
N ASN A 103 -5.76 -26.20 -6.75
CA ASN A 103 -6.40 -25.97 -8.05
C ASN A 103 -6.34 -24.50 -8.52
N LEU A 104 -6.18 -23.54 -7.61
CA LEU A 104 -6.05 -22.12 -7.93
C LEU A 104 -4.62 -21.71 -8.29
N GLN A 105 -3.61 -22.50 -7.95
CA GLN A 105 -2.21 -22.17 -8.27
C GLN A 105 -1.96 -22.12 -9.78
N PRO A 106 -2.38 -23.09 -10.62
CA PRO A 106 -2.24 -22.98 -12.07
C PRO A 106 -2.90 -21.72 -12.65
N VAL A 107 -4.02 -21.29 -12.07
CA VAL A 107 -4.72 -20.06 -12.48
C VAL A 107 -3.87 -18.82 -12.19
N PHE A 108 -3.18 -18.76 -11.05
CA PHE A 108 -2.22 -17.70 -10.75
C PHE A 108 -1.12 -17.64 -11.83
N TYR A 109 -0.51 -18.78 -12.13
CA TYR A 109 0.59 -18.88 -13.11
C TYR A 109 0.13 -18.54 -14.54
N ALA A 110 -1.12 -18.80 -14.89
CA ALA A 110 -1.69 -18.46 -16.19
C ALA A 110 -2.15 -16.99 -16.30
N THR A 111 -2.45 -16.33 -15.18
CA THR A 111 -2.95 -14.96 -15.15
C THR A 111 -1.94 -14.01 -14.52
N PHE A 112 -2.01 -13.80 -13.21
CA PHE A 112 -1.31 -12.73 -12.54
C PHE A 112 0.22 -12.83 -12.60
N LYS A 113 0.75 -14.04 -12.79
CA LYS A 113 2.18 -14.28 -12.93
C LYS A 113 2.84 -13.51 -14.08
N SER A 114 2.12 -13.22 -15.16
CA SER A 114 2.64 -12.42 -16.28
C SER A 114 2.74 -10.92 -15.98
N HIS A 115 2.49 -10.49 -14.75
CA HIS A 115 2.79 -9.14 -14.30
C HIS A 115 4.28 -8.83 -14.50
N VAL A 116 4.60 -7.61 -14.96
CA VAL A 116 5.94 -7.17 -15.40
C VAL A 116 7.09 -7.47 -14.43
N PHE A 117 6.87 -7.40 -13.12
CA PHE A 117 7.87 -7.78 -12.13
C PHE A 117 7.80 -9.27 -11.78
N LEU A 118 6.61 -9.88 -11.82
CA LEU A 118 6.47 -11.25 -11.37
C LEU A 118 6.86 -12.26 -12.44
N GLU A 119 6.85 -11.92 -13.73
CA GLU A 119 7.13 -12.85 -14.84
C GLU A 119 8.47 -13.58 -14.64
N ASP A 120 9.53 -12.83 -14.31
CA ASP A 120 10.89 -13.36 -14.14
C ASP A 120 11.19 -13.91 -12.73
N LEU A 121 10.27 -13.73 -11.77
CA LEU A 121 10.49 -14.17 -10.40
C LEU A 121 10.27 -15.68 -10.28
N ASP A 122 11.30 -16.51 -10.21
CA ASP A 122 11.06 -17.96 -10.05
C ASP A 122 10.54 -18.31 -8.65
N ILE A 123 9.21 -18.37 -8.49
CA ILE A 123 8.55 -18.66 -7.21
C ILE A 123 8.77 -20.13 -6.82
N ALA A 124 8.88 -21.03 -7.80
CA ALA A 124 9.00 -22.46 -7.54
C ALA A 124 10.40 -22.84 -7.05
N SER A 125 11.46 -22.23 -7.59
CA SER A 125 12.83 -22.49 -7.09
C SER A 125 13.14 -21.86 -5.75
N LEU A 126 12.31 -20.93 -5.26
CA LEU A 126 12.50 -20.33 -3.94
C LEU A 126 12.14 -21.29 -2.79
N SER A 127 11.32 -22.31 -3.03
CA SER A 127 10.82 -23.23 -1.99
C SER A 127 11.78 -24.38 -1.62
N ASP A 128 13.11 -24.17 -1.68
CA ASP A 128 14.16 -25.09 -1.22
C ASP A 128 13.93 -26.59 -1.58
N GLY A 129 13.38 -26.88 -2.76
CA GLY A 129 13.16 -28.25 -3.23
C GLY A 129 12.00 -29.00 -2.54
N GLN A 130 11.11 -28.30 -1.83
CA GLN A 130 9.83 -28.86 -1.39
C GLN A 130 8.84 -28.94 -2.55
N ASP A 131 8.10 -30.05 -2.63
CA ASP A 131 7.11 -30.28 -3.69
C ASP A 131 5.89 -29.35 -3.59
N SER A 132 5.68 -28.69 -2.44
CA SER A 132 4.58 -27.75 -2.21
C SER A 132 5.05 -26.44 -1.56
N PRO A 133 4.49 -25.28 -1.98
CA PRO A 133 4.80 -24.01 -1.35
C PRO A 133 4.28 -23.97 0.09
N PRO A 134 4.89 -23.18 0.99
CA PRO A 134 4.42 -23.04 2.35
C PRO A 134 2.96 -22.52 2.38
N PRO A 135 2.14 -22.90 3.38
CA PRO A 135 0.72 -22.61 3.39
C PRO A 135 0.36 -21.13 3.21
N PHE A 136 1.09 -20.21 3.85
CA PHE A 136 0.86 -18.78 3.69
C PHE A 136 1.05 -18.31 2.23
N LEU A 137 2.07 -18.82 1.54
CA LEU A 137 2.32 -18.49 0.14
C LEU A 137 1.24 -19.12 -0.76
N ALA A 138 0.84 -20.37 -0.47
CA ALA A 138 -0.24 -21.04 -1.20
C ALA A 138 -1.56 -20.24 -1.13
N PHE A 139 -1.93 -19.73 0.06
CA PHE A 139 -3.10 -18.86 0.24
C PHE A 139 -2.95 -17.54 -0.50
N SER A 140 -1.79 -16.88 -0.45
CA SER A 140 -1.55 -15.62 -1.18
C SER A 140 -1.72 -15.78 -2.69
N LEU A 141 -1.16 -16.86 -3.27
CA LEU A 141 -1.28 -17.18 -4.68
C LEU A 141 -2.74 -17.45 -5.06
N ALA A 142 -3.43 -18.27 -4.26
CA ALA A 142 -4.83 -18.60 -4.47
C ALA A 142 -5.75 -17.37 -4.35
N CYS A 143 -5.48 -16.48 -3.40
CA CYS A 143 -6.22 -15.23 -3.19
C CYS A 143 -6.22 -14.39 -4.47
N LEU A 144 -5.05 -14.10 -5.04
CA LEU A 144 -4.98 -13.33 -6.29
C LEU A 144 -5.54 -14.10 -7.48
N ALA A 145 -5.33 -15.42 -7.57
CA ALA A 145 -5.91 -16.25 -8.64
C ALA A 145 -7.44 -16.19 -8.65
N SER A 146 -8.06 -16.21 -7.46
CA SER A 146 -9.52 -16.25 -7.34
C SER A 146 -10.21 -15.00 -7.87
N VAL A 147 -9.51 -13.85 -7.93
CA VAL A 147 -9.99 -12.61 -8.58
C VAL A 147 -10.29 -12.84 -10.07
N TRP A 148 -9.53 -13.73 -10.71
CA TRP A 148 -9.62 -14.00 -12.15
C TRP A 148 -10.59 -15.10 -12.53
N LEU A 149 -11.12 -15.85 -11.56
CA LEU A 149 -11.97 -17.01 -11.81
C LEU A 149 -13.21 -16.66 -12.64
N SER A 150 -13.82 -15.50 -12.35
CA SER A 150 -15.01 -14.99 -13.05
C SER A 150 -14.72 -14.60 -14.51
N THR A 151 -13.47 -14.25 -14.83
CA THR A 151 -13.07 -13.79 -16.18
C THR A 151 -12.66 -14.93 -17.11
N LEU A 152 -12.08 -16.01 -16.58
CA LEU A 152 -11.54 -17.12 -17.37
C LEU A 152 -12.62 -18.14 -17.78
N THR A 153 -13.70 -18.22 -17.01
CA THR A 153 -14.72 -19.27 -17.17
C THR A 153 -16.12 -18.71 -16.90
N PRO A 154 -16.65 -17.85 -17.78
CA PRO A 154 -18.06 -17.48 -17.74
C PRO A 154 -18.91 -18.72 -18.08
N GLY A 155 -19.44 -19.39 -17.04
CA GLY A 155 -20.47 -20.44 -17.17
C GLY A 155 -20.05 -21.90 -17.02
N THR A 156 -18.76 -22.23 -16.82
CA THR A 156 -18.30 -23.63 -16.68
C THR A 156 -18.10 -24.10 -15.23
N TYR A 157 -17.87 -23.19 -14.28
CA TYR A 157 -17.68 -23.58 -12.88
C TYR A 157 -18.98 -23.88 -12.13
N GLU A 158 -20.14 -23.44 -12.62
CA GLU A 158 -21.45 -23.84 -12.08
C GLU A 158 -21.77 -25.34 -12.32
N GLN A 159 -21.03 -26.01 -13.21
CA GLN A 159 -21.26 -27.43 -13.57
C GLN A 159 -20.23 -28.41 -13.00
N SER A 160 -19.13 -27.94 -12.41
CA SER A 160 -18.21 -28.84 -11.70
C SER A 160 -18.72 -29.06 -10.27
N ASN A 161 -18.78 -30.32 -9.81
CA ASN A 161 -19.25 -30.75 -8.48
C ASN A 161 -18.52 -30.10 -7.25
N TYR A 162 -17.66 -29.10 -7.47
CA TYR A 162 -17.04 -28.30 -6.42
C TYR A 162 -17.92 -27.09 -6.15
N PHE A 163 -18.89 -27.26 -5.24
CA PHE A 163 -19.72 -26.19 -4.72
C PHE A 163 -18.84 -25.25 -3.87
N TYR A 164 -18.26 -24.23 -4.49
CA TYR A 164 -17.59 -23.16 -3.76
C TYR A 164 -18.66 -22.21 -3.21
N PRO A 165 -18.75 -21.98 -1.88
CA PRO A 165 -19.70 -21.03 -1.35
C PRO A 165 -19.44 -19.66 -1.99
N THR A 166 -20.45 -19.13 -2.66
CA THR A 166 -20.42 -17.93 -3.53
C THR A 166 -20.19 -16.60 -2.79
N VAL A 167 -19.83 -16.64 -1.51
CA VAL A 167 -19.64 -15.42 -0.70
C VAL A 167 -18.14 -15.14 -0.58
N ASP A 168 -17.65 -14.32 -1.50
CA ASP A 168 -16.37 -13.60 -1.44
C ASP A 168 -15.11 -14.45 -1.17
N LEU A 169 -14.92 -15.52 -1.97
CA LEU A 169 -13.75 -16.39 -1.91
C LEU A 169 -12.38 -15.65 -1.84
N PRO A 170 -12.11 -14.59 -2.63
CA PRO A 170 -10.84 -13.87 -2.54
C PRO A 170 -10.59 -13.27 -1.15
N SER A 171 -11.64 -12.75 -0.51
CA SER A 171 -11.60 -12.22 0.87
C SER A 171 -11.34 -13.33 1.88
N THR A 172 -12.03 -14.47 1.76
CA THR A 172 -11.78 -15.66 2.60
C THR A 172 -10.31 -16.10 2.54
N LEU A 173 -9.76 -16.19 1.32
CA LEU A 173 -8.36 -16.57 1.08
C LEU A 173 -7.37 -15.53 1.59
N PHE A 174 -7.70 -14.23 1.48
CA PHE A 174 -6.90 -13.16 2.07
C PHE A 174 -6.81 -13.34 3.58
N TRP A 175 -7.94 -13.43 4.28
CA TRP A 175 -7.97 -13.57 5.74
C TRP A 175 -7.28 -14.85 6.22
N ALA A 176 -7.46 -15.96 5.51
CA ALA A 176 -6.74 -17.21 5.79
C ALA A 176 -5.23 -17.01 5.63
N GLY A 177 -4.77 -16.42 4.52
CA GLY A 177 -3.35 -16.16 4.27
C GLY A 177 -2.73 -15.25 5.32
N VAL A 178 -3.40 -14.14 5.68
CA VAL A 178 -2.92 -13.20 6.71
C VAL A 178 -2.80 -13.87 8.07
N LYS A 179 -3.79 -14.66 8.48
CA LYS A 179 -3.77 -15.35 9.77
C LYS A 179 -2.70 -16.43 9.85
N VAL A 180 -2.59 -17.25 8.81
CA VAL A 180 -1.56 -18.29 8.72
C VAL A 180 -0.17 -17.67 8.73
N TRP A 181 0.04 -16.60 7.96
CA TRP A 181 1.30 -15.88 7.95
C TRP A 181 1.65 -15.29 9.32
N ALA A 182 0.70 -14.61 9.98
CA ALA A 182 0.92 -14.03 11.30
C ALA A 182 1.24 -15.09 12.36
N ALA A 183 0.48 -16.19 12.38
CA ALA A 183 0.75 -17.32 13.26
C ALA A 183 2.13 -17.92 13.01
N MET A 184 2.54 -18.08 11.75
CA MET A 184 3.85 -18.64 11.41
C MET A 184 5.00 -17.75 11.87
N ILE A 185 4.87 -16.43 11.78
CA ILE A 185 5.90 -15.48 12.26
C ILE A 185 6.01 -15.50 13.77
N GLU A 186 4.89 -15.51 14.48
CA GLU A 186 4.88 -15.54 15.94
C GLU A 186 5.52 -16.83 16.47
N ILE A 187 5.23 -17.95 15.79
CA ILE A 187 5.75 -19.26 16.16
C ILE A 187 7.22 -19.44 15.77
N ASP A 188 7.61 -19.00 14.57
CA ASP A 188 8.97 -19.09 14.06
C ASP A 188 9.37 -17.80 13.32
N ASN A 189 10.03 -16.91 14.06
CA ASN A 189 10.58 -15.67 13.52
C ASN A 189 11.61 -15.88 12.39
N ARG A 190 12.12 -17.10 12.17
CA ARG A 190 12.99 -17.38 11.02
C ARG A 190 12.22 -17.37 9.70
N GLU A 191 10.94 -17.69 9.72
CA GLU A 191 10.05 -17.64 8.54
C GLU A 191 9.93 -16.20 8.01
N VAL A 192 10.09 -15.19 8.86
CA VAL A 192 10.17 -13.77 8.46
C VAL A 192 11.31 -13.50 7.48
N ARG A 193 12.40 -14.27 7.57
CA ARG A 193 13.60 -14.07 6.75
C ARG A 193 13.57 -14.85 5.45
N ARG A 194 12.54 -15.67 5.23
CA ARG A 194 12.36 -16.42 3.99
C ARG A 194 11.79 -15.54 2.87
N PRO A 195 12.33 -15.61 1.65
CA PRO A 195 11.80 -14.83 0.53
C PRO A 195 10.33 -15.15 0.24
N GLU A 196 9.86 -16.37 0.52
CA GLU A 196 8.46 -16.79 0.37
C GLU A 196 7.52 -15.98 1.26
N SER A 197 7.95 -15.63 2.48
CA SER A 197 7.16 -14.80 3.40
C SER A 197 7.05 -13.37 2.86
N ALA A 198 8.15 -12.81 2.35
CA ALA A 198 8.16 -11.51 1.70
C ALA A 198 7.29 -11.50 0.42
N ILE A 199 7.30 -12.57 -0.38
CA ILE A 199 6.41 -12.69 -1.55
C ILE A 199 4.95 -12.76 -1.10
N ALA A 200 4.63 -13.65 -0.16
CA ALA A 200 3.28 -13.87 0.31
C ALA A 200 2.63 -12.59 0.85
N THR A 201 3.39 -11.78 1.61
CA THR A 201 2.94 -10.51 2.17
C THR A 201 2.66 -9.46 1.10
N VAL A 202 3.55 -9.29 0.12
CA VAL A 202 3.35 -8.34 -0.98
C VAL A 202 2.15 -8.73 -1.86
N LEU A 203 1.96 -10.04 -2.09
CA LEU A 203 0.79 -10.53 -2.83
C LEU A 203 -0.53 -10.31 -2.06
N LEU A 204 -0.56 -10.58 -0.75
CA LEU A 204 -1.73 -10.29 0.09
C LEU A 204 -2.03 -8.80 0.14
N ALA A 205 -0.99 -7.97 0.27
CA ALA A 205 -1.14 -6.52 0.27
C ALA A 205 -1.66 -5.97 -1.06
N THR A 206 -1.28 -6.60 -2.18
CA THR A 206 -1.82 -6.26 -3.50
C THR A 206 -3.33 -6.45 -3.55
N TYR A 207 -3.82 -7.61 -3.08
CA TYR A 207 -5.25 -7.85 -2.99
C TYR A 207 -5.93 -6.88 -2.02
N GLY A 208 -5.38 -6.74 -0.81
CA GLY A 208 -6.00 -5.96 0.25
C GLY A 208 -6.10 -4.46 -0.08
N MET A 209 -5.13 -3.90 -0.80
CA MET A 209 -5.23 -2.55 -1.37
C MET A 209 -6.40 -2.43 -2.38
N LEU A 210 -6.66 -3.49 -3.14
CA LEU A 210 -7.65 -3.52 -4.23
C LEU A 210 -9.01 -4.14 -3.82
N SER A 211 -9.26 -4.41 -2.54
CA SER A 211 -10.51 -5.01 -2.05
C SER A 211 -11.62 -3.98 -1.71
N ALA A 212 -11.26 -2.70 -1.63
CA ALA A 212 -12.13 -1.59 -1.21
C ALA A 212 -12.89 -1.78 0.13
N ASP A 213 -12.44 -2.70 0.99
CA ASP A 213 -12.94 -2.90 2.35
C ASP A 213 -11.92 -2.40 3.37
N GLN A 214 -12.38 -1.60 4.32
CA GLN A 214 -11.55 -0.97 5.34
C GLN A 214 -10.88 -2.01 6.26
N ALA A 215 -11.52 -3.14 6.54
CA ALA A 215 -10.92 -4.19 7.35
C ALA A 215 -9.68 -4.79 6.65
N HIS A 216 -9.78 -5.00 5.33
CA HIS A 216 -8.65 -5.41 4.50
C HIS A 216 -7.57 -4.32 4.43
N TRP A 217 -7.94 -3.05 4.33
CA TRP A 217 -6.99 -1.93 4.30
C TRP A 217 -6.17 -1.85 5.59
N ALA A 218 -6.82 -1.94 6.75
CA ALA A 218 -6.15 -1.92 8.05
C ALA A 218 -5.12 -3.06 8.16
N ARG A 219 -5.46 -4.27 7.73
CA ARG A 219 -4.52 -5.40 7.71
C ARG A 219 -3.41 -5.23 6.69
N THR A 220 -3.71 -4.68 5.51
CA THR A 220 -2.74 -4.40 4.46
C THR A 220 -1.64 -3.45 4.94
N THR A 221 -2.00 -2.39 5.68
CA THR A 221 -1.02 -1.47 6.27
C THR A 221 -0.06 -2.19 7.20
N ASN A 222 -0.57 -3.05 8.09
CA ASN A 222 0.25 -3.81 9.02
C ASN A 222 1.21 -4.76 8.27
N ILE A 223 0.67 -5.56 7.35
CA ILE A 223 1.46 -6.53 6.57
C ILE A 223 2.54 -5.83 5.77
N MET A 224 2.24 -4.66 5.18
CA MET A 224 3.23 -3.92 4.39
C MET A 224 4.40 -3.40 5.22
N ALA A 225 4.15 -2.95 6.46
CA ALA A 225 5.24 -2.53 7.36
C ALA A 225 6.20 -3.70 7.68
N TYR A 226 5.67 -4.90 7.91
CA TYR A 226 6.49 -6.10 8.08
C TYR A 226 7.21 -6.46 6.77
N SER A 227 6.52 -6.44 5.63
CA SER A 227 7.10 -6.77 4.33
C SER A 227 8.29 -5.87 3.98
N ALA A 228 8.21 -4.57 4.28
CA ALA A 228 9.29 -3.63 4.04
C ALA A 228 10.53 -3.97 4.88
N THR A 229 10.32 -4.39 6.12
CA THR A 229 11.39 -4.85 7.01
C THR A 229 12.02 -6.15 6.51
N MET A 230 11.21 -7.11 6.07
CA MET A 230 11.67 -8.38 5.51
C MET A 230 12.50 -8.17 4.24
N MET A 231 11.99 -7.36 3.32
CA MET A 231 12.63 -7.09 2.03
C MET A 231 14.00 -6.41 2.18
N LYS A 232 14.18 -5.54 3.19
CA LYS A 232 15.49 -4.92 3.52
C LYS A 232 16.53 -5.93 3.99
N GLN A 233 16.12 -7.10 4.48
CA GLN A 233 17.01 -8.15 4.99
C GLN A 233 17.33 -9.22 3.95
N LEU A 234 16.70 -9.19 2.77
CA LEU A 234 16.92 -10.20 1.73
C LEU A 234 18.34 -10.09 1.14
N PRO A 235 18.99 -11.21 0.81
CA PRO A 235 20.27 -11.20 0.12
C PRO A 235 20.13 -10.55 -1.26
N PRO A 236 21.17 -9.89 -1.81
CA PRO A 236 21.10 -9.12 -3.07
C PRO A 236 21.10 -10.03 -4.33
N THR A 237 20.17 -10.96 -4.42
CA THR A 237 19.94 -11.86 -5.57
C THR A 237 19.06 -11.20 -6.64
N PRO A 238 19.04 -11.70 -7.88
CA PRO A 238 18.10 -11.21 -8.90
C PRO A 238 16.63 -11.24 -8.45
N SER A 239 16.21 -12.35 -7.82
CA SER A 239 14.85 -12.53 -7.31
C SER A 239 14.48 -11.51 -6.22
N SER A 240 15.42 -11.17 -5.33
CA SER A 240 15.14 -10.16 -4.29
C SER A 240 15.03 -8.75 -4.87
N ARG A 241 15.81 -8.40 -5.90
CA ARG A 241 15.71 -7.10 -6.60
C ARG A 241 14.33 -6.93 -7.22
N ILE A 242 13.85 -7.97 -7.90
CA ILE A 242 12.51 -8.02 -8.48
C ILE A 242 11.45 -7.84 -7.40
N LEU A 243 11.56 -8.59 -6.30
CA LEU A 243 10.61 -8.53 -5.20
C LEU A 243 10.58 -7.15 -4.51
N VAL A 244 11.74 -6.55 -4.26
CA VAL A 244 11.85 -5.19 -3.70
C VAL A 244 11.22 -4.17 -4.65
N SER A 245 11.46 -4.30 -5.96
CA SER A 245 10.88 -3.40 -6.97
C SER A 245 9.35 -3.50 -7.00
N TYR A 246 8.81 -4.71 -6.94
CA TYR A 246 7.37 -4.92 -6.86
C TYR A 246 6.77 -4.46 -5.53
N GLY A 247 7.45 -4.74 -4.42
CA GLY A 247 7.07 -4.28 -3.08
C GLY A 247 7.00 -2.77 -2.97
N LEU A 248 7.94 -2.04 -3.59
CA LEU A 248 7.89 -0.58 -3.70
C LEU A 248 6.64 -0.12 -4.44
N LEU A 249 6.34 -0.70 -5.61
CA LEU A 249 5.14 -0.35 -6.39
C LEU A 249 3.87 -0.54 -5.54
N VAL A 250 3.73 -1.70 -4.89
CA VAL A 250 2.55 -2.01 -4.06
C VAL A 250 2.44 -1.05 -2.88
N ASP A 251 3.55 -0.73 -2.21
CA ASP A 251 3.56 0.20 -1.07
C ASP A 251 3.21 1.64 -1.48
N VAL A 252 3.71 2.10 -2.62
CA VAL A 252 3.40 3.43 -3.15
C VAL A 252 1.93 3.53 -3.55
N LEU A 253 1.39 2.52 -4.24
CA LEU A 253 -0.03 2.48 -4.58
C LEU A 253 -0.91 2.39 -3.32
N ARG A 254 -0.48 1.63 -2.30
CA ARG A 254 -1.16 1.58 -1.01
C ARG A 254 -1.20 2.96 -0.37
N ALA A 255 -0.06 3.66 -0.33
CA ALA A 255 0.04 5.01 0.21
C ALA A 255 -0.86 6.01 -0.53
N VAL A 256 -1.02 5.86 -1.86
CA VAL A 256 -2.01 6.61 -2.65
C VAL A 256 -3.45 6.31 -2.18
N VAL A 257 -3.85 5.04 -2.14
CA VAL A 257 -5.24 4.63 -1.85
C VAL A 257 -5.62 4.98 -0.42
N PHE A 258 -4.74 4.73 0.55
CA PHE A 258 -5.02 4.96 1.96
C PHE A 258 -4.79 6.42 2.36
N ASN A 259 -4.22 7.22 1.45
CA ASN A 259 -3.72 8.55 1.72
C ASN A 259 -2.83 8.50 2.98
N ASP A 260 -1.71 7.79 2.85
CA ASP A 260 -0.74 7.51 3.89
C ASP A 260 0.70 7.71 3.36
N VAL A 261 1.72 7.52 4.20
CA VAL A 261 3.13 7.59 3.80
C VAL A 261 3.61 6.22 3.33
N PRO A 262 4.40 6.12 2.25
CA PRO A 262 5.11 4.89 1.89
C PRO A 262 6.02 4.39 3.03
N ASN A 263 6.07 3.08 3.24
CA ASN A 263 7.01 2.41 4.14
C ASN A 263 8.43 2.33 3.55
N PHE A 264 8.54 2.26 2.23
CA PHE A 264 9.81 2.33 1.52
C PHE A 264 10.23 3.78 1.30
N SER A 265 11.51 4.06 1.55
CA SER A 265 12.16 5.29 1.11
C SER A 265 13.02 4.99 -0.10
N THR A 266 12.92 5.82 -1.14
CA THR A 266 13.79 5.75 -2.33
C THR A 266 15.28 5.83 -1.99
N THR A 267 15.63 6.53 -0.91
CA THR A 267 17.02 6.65 -0.42
C THR A 267 17.55 5.40 0.26
N GLU A 268 16.66 4.53 0.75
CA GLU A 268 17.01 3.28 1.44
C GLU A 268 17.07 2.09 0.47
N LEU A 269 16.63 2.26 -0.77
CA LEU A 269 16.63 1.20 -1.79
C LEU A 269 18.03 0.98 -2.35
N VAL A 270 18.78 0.08 -1.73
CA VAL A 270 20.10 -0.34 -2.23
C VAL A 270 19.94 -1.58 -3.13
N ILE A 271 19.35 -1.37 -4.31
CA ILE A 271 19.17 -2.40 -5.35
C ILE A 271 19.85 -2.01 -6.66
N MET A 272 20.05 -3.00 -7.54
CA MET A 272 20.41 -2.75 -8.94
C MET A 272 19.14 -2.55 -9.77
N MET A 273 19.25 -1.89 -10.91
CA MET A 273 18.18 -1.81 -11.89
C MET A 273 17.78 -3.23 -12.35
N PRO A 274 16.48 -3.48 -12.62
CA PRO A 274 16.00 -4.77 -13.10
C PRO A 274 16.74 -5.32 -14.33
N SER A 275 17.01 -4.49 -15.34
CA SER A 275 17.64 -4.94 -16.58
C SER A 275 19.15 -4.76 -16.65
N SER A 276 19.74 -3.98 -15.75
CA SER A 276 21.14 -3.59 -15.85
C SER A 276 21.93 -3.77 -14.56
N ALA A 277 23.26 -3.71 -14.68
CA ALA A 277 24.16 -3.75 -13.53
C ALA A 277 24.26 -2.40 -12.80
N ASP A 278 23.58 -1.36 -13.30
CA ASP A 278 23.60 -0.05 -12.68
C ASP A 278 22.83 -0.03 -11.36
N SER A 279 23.32 0.78 -10.43
CA SER A 279 22.72 0.98 -9.12
C SER A 279 21.48 1.87 -9.23
N PHE A 280 20.34 1.43 -8.69
CA PHE A 280 19.10 2.20 -8.68
C PHE A 280 19.29 3.61 -8.08
N PRO A 281 19.93 3.79 -6.91
CA PRO A 281 20.20 5.12 -6.37
C PRO A 281 20.96 6.04 -7.32
N ALA A 282 21.95 5.52 -8.05
CA ALA A 282 22.72 6.31 -9.00
C ALA A 282 21.88 6.72 -10.21
N THR A 283 21.12 5.77 -10.77
CA THR A 283 20.20 6.02 -11.89
C THR A 283 19.10 7.01 -11.52
N TYR A 284 18.46 6.83 -10.37
CA TYR A 284 17.39 7.69 -9.91
C TYR A 284 17.90 9.10 -9.60
N LYS A 285 19.09 9.23 -9.00
CA LYS A 285 19.76 10.52 -8.81
C LYS A 285 20.04 11.22 -10.15
N ARG A 286 20.50 10.50 -11.18
CA ARG A 286 20.67 11.05 -12.53
C ARG A 286 19.34 11.52 -13.13
N LEU A 287 18.26 10.78 -12.88
CA LEU A 287 16.92 11.17 -13.32
C LEU A 287 16.45 12.48 -12.67
N LEU A 288 16.82 12.74 -11.41
CA LEU A 288 16.42 13.95 -10.68
C LEU A 288 17.28 15.19 -11.00
N GLN A 289 18.54 15.04 -11.41
CA GLN A 289 19.48 16.15 -11.54
C GLN A 289 19.55 16.75 -12.97
N GLU A 290 19.60 18.10 -13.04
CA GLU A 290 20.01 18.86 -14.23
C GLU A 290 21.51 19.18 -14.20
N PRO A 291 22.19 19.45 -15.34
CA PRO A 291 21.74 19.32 -16.73
C PRO A 291 22.46 18.14 -17.42
N ALA A 292 21.71 17.24 -18.08
CA ALA A 292 22.25 16.13 -18.90
C ALA A 292 22.80 14.89 -18.17
N GLY A 293 22.10 14.38 -17.16
CA GLY A 293 22.16 12.94 -16.89
C GLY A 293 21.32 12.20 -17.93
N THR A 294 21.85 11.87 -19.12
CA THR A 294 21.17 10.88 -19.96
C THR A 294 21.09 9.57 -19.17
N LEU A 295 19.91 8.96 -19.14
CA LEU A 295 19.79 7.62 -18.59
C LEU A 295 20.72 6.71 -19.40
N PRO A 296 21.47 5.80 -18.75
CA PRO A 296 22.34 4.91 -19.48
C PRO A 296 21.52 4.01 -20.42
N ALA A 297 22.08 3.74 -21.60
CA ALA A 297 21.35 3.19 -22.75
C ALA A 297 20.87 1.74 -22.55
N ASP A 298 21.45 1.05 -21.58
CA ASP A 298 21.04 -0.29 -21.14
C ASP A 298 19.70 -0.29 -20.37
N ILE A 299 19.30 0.86 -19.80
CA ILE A 299 18.03 0.99 -19.07
C ILE A 299 16.89 1.25 -20.05
N SER A 300 16.28 0.16 -20.50
CA SER A 300 15.21 0.18 -21.51
C SER A 300 14.05 -0.79 -21.21
N SER A 301 14.12 -1.56 -20.13
CA SER A 301 13.09 -2.57 -19.84
C SER A 301 11.82 -1.94 -19.25
N ARG A 302 10.71 -2.68 -19.38
CA ARG A 302 9.42 -2.35 -18.74
C ARG A 302 9.56 -2.24 -17.22
N GLY A 303 10.34 -3.14 -16.60
CA GLY A 303 10.59 -3.14 -15.16
C GLY A 303 11.34 -1.90 -14.69
N ASP A 304 12.37 -1.45 -15.43
CA ASP A 304 13.09 -0.21 -15.11
C ASP A 304 12.17 1.01 -15.17
N ALA A 305 11.35 1.08 -16.23
CA ALA A 305 10.45 2.19 -16.45
C ALA A 305 9.47 2.33 -15.28
N ILE A 306 8.88 1.22 -14.82
CA ILE A 306 7.92 1.21 -13.70
C ILE A 306 8.61 1.47 -12.37
N LEU A 307 9.80 0.92 -12.13
CA LEU A 307 10.57 1.16 -10.91
C LEU A 307 10.87 2.66 -10.74
N LEU A 308 11.30 3.32 -11.81
CA LEU A 308 11.58 4.77 -11.79
C LEU A 308 10.30 5.59 -11.59
N LEU A 309 9.18 5.24 -12.22
CA LEU A 309 7.89 5.92 -11.96
C LEU A 309 7.41 5.73 -10.52
N SER A 310 7.56 4.52 -9.98
CA SER A 310 7.21 4.20 -8.59
C SER A 310 8.05 5.03 -7.62
N ALA A 311 9.34 5.22 -7.90
CA ALA A 311 10.22 6.07 -7.12
C ALA A 311 9.83 7.56 -7.18
N VAL A 312 9.53 8.09 -8.37
CA VAL A 312 9.04 9.48 -8.53
C VAL A 312 7.74 9.68 -7.76
N LEU A 313 6.80 8.74 -7.84
CA LEU A 313 5.54 8.83 -7.11
C LEU A 313 5.75 8.71 -5.60
N CYS A 314 6.66 7.84 -5.14
CA CYS A 314 7.05 7.71 -3.74
C CYS A 314 7.55 9.05 -3.18
N ASP A 315 8.51 9.68 -3.87
CA ASP A 315 9.04 10.98 -3.46
C ASP A 315 7.96 12.06 -3.54
N THR A 316 7.10 12.03 -4.56
CA THR A 316 5.98 12.98 -4.68
C THR A 316 5.05 12.93 -3.45
N LEU A 317 4.72 11.71 -2.99
CA LEU A 317 3.93 11.51 -1.76
C LEU A 317 4.68 11.99 -0.52
N PHE A 318 5.98 11.71 -0.42
CA PHE A 318 6.82 12.15 0.68
C PHE A 318 6.89 13.68 0.77
N VAL A 319 7.25 14.36 -0.33
CA VAL A 319 7.28 15.83 -0.43
C VAL A 319 5.93 16.41 -0.01
N ARG A 320 4.84 15.94 -0.60
CA ARG A 320 3.49 16.40 -0.24
C ARG A 320 3.25 16.31 1.27
N ARG A 321 3.57 15.18 1.90
CA ARG A 321 3.32 14.97 3.33
C ARG A 321 4.22 15.82 4.23
N SER A 322 5.50 15.91 3.89
CA SER A 322 6.48 16.69 4.66
C SER A 322 6.16 18.18 4.65
N TYR A 323 5.71 18.74 3.52
CA TYR A 323 5.44 20.18 3.42
C TYR A 323 3.99 20.56 3.73
N SER A 324 3.01 19.69 3.48
CA SER A 324 1.61 19.99 3.78
C SER A 324 1.37 20.18 5.29
N THR A 325 2.11 19.48 6.14
CA THR A 325 2.06 19.68 7.61
C THR A 325 2.65 21.02 8.04
N LEU A 326 3.71 21.49 7.37
CA LEU A 326 4.35 22.78 7.68
C LEU A 326 3.52 23.98 7.19
N LEU A 327 2.84 23.84 6.05
CA LEU A 327 2.04 24.91 5.45
C LEU A 327 0.67 25.10 6.13
N HIS A 328 0.12 24.05 6.75
CA HIS A 328 -1.19 24.07 7.42
C HIS A 328 -1.11 24.16 8.94
N GLN A 329 0.06 24.45 9.54
CA GLN A 329 0.12 24.73 10.97
C GLN A 329 -0.65 26.02 11.26
N PRO A 330 -1.81 25.98 11.96
CA PRO A 330 -2.36 27.19 12.52
C PRO A 330 -1.32 27.73 13.51
N ALA A 331 -1.05 29.03 13.46
CA ALA A 331 -0.16 29.68 14.41
C ALA A 331 -0.58 29.24 15.82
N ARG A 332 0.24 28.43 16.48
CA ARG A 332 0.05 28.04 17.88
C ARG A 332 0.27 29.31 18.70
N GLY A 333 -0.82 30.04 18.89
CA GLY A 333 -0.87 31.30 19.60
C GLY A 333 -1.97 31.26 20.65
N ASP A 334 -1.84 30.38 21.65
CA ASP A 334 -2.41 30.65 22.97
C ASP A 334 -1.52 31.69 23.66
N VAL A 335 -1.53 32.90 23.13
CA VAL A 335 -1.20 34.11 23.88
C VAL A 335 -2.28 35.11 23.50
N GLU A 336 -3.34 35.11 24.29
CA GLU A 336 -4.38 36.13 24.27
C GLU A 336 -3.72 37.51 24.28
N GLY A 337 -3.90 38.26 23.19
CA GLY A 337 -3.54 39.68 23.15
C GLY A 337 -2.33 40.06 22.30
N SER A 338 -2.28 39.67 21.03
CA SER A 338 -1.66 40.53 20.03
C SER A 338 -2.19 40.27 18.63
N ALA A 339 -2.33 41.35 17.87
CA ALA A 339 -2.94 41.45 16.55
C ALA A 339 -2.74 40.22 15.66
N ALA A 340 -3.85 39.79 15.05
CA ALA A 340 -3.93 38.86 13.92
C ALA A 340 -2.60 38.67 13.19
N GLN A 341 -1.82 37.66 13.61
CA GLN A 341 -0.69 37.19 12.84
C GLN A 341 -1.27 36.46 11.64
N GLN A 342 -1.47 37.22 10.56
CA GLN A 342 -1.75 36.67 9.25
C GLN A 342 -0.68 35.61 8.92
N PRO A 343 -1.03 34.54 8.18
CA PRO A 343 -0.02 33.66 7.60
C PRO A 343 1.05 34.54 6.95
N PHE A 344 2.31 34.31 7.32
CA PHE A 344 3.42 35.15 6.85
C PHE A 344 3.27 35.40 5.35
N PRO A 345 3.18 36.67 4.90
CA PRO A 345 2.98 36.95 3.49
C PRO A 345 4.11 36.30 2.69
N PHE A 346 3.73 35.54 1.66
CA PHE A 346 4.63 34.85 0.75
C PHE A 346 5.81 35.74 0.38
N ASN A 347 7.02 35.33 0.78
CA ASN A 347 8.25 36.01 0.37
C ASN A 347 8.96 35.15 -0.70
N PRO A 348 8.80 35.46 -2.00
CA PRO A 348 9.47 34.73 -3.09
C PRO A 348 11.00 34.80 -3.02
N TYR A 349 11.56 35.72 -2.23
CA TYR A 349 13.00 35.93 -2.10
C TYR A 349 13.59 35.27 -0.84
N ALA A 350 12.77 34.60 -0.02
CA ALA A 350 13.27 33.77 1.07
C ALA A 350 13.76 32.43 0.51
N ALA A 351 15.08 32.32 0.30
CA ALA A 351 15.72 31.17 -0.33
C ALA A 351 15.53 29.82 0.38
N LEU A 352 14.95 29.79 1.59
CA LEU A 352 14.79 28.61 2.45
C LEU A 352 13.39 28.54 3.10
N SER A 353 12.33 28.97 2.42
CA SER A 353 10.96 28.75 2.92
C SER A 353 10.49 27.33 2.60
N PRO A 354 9.62 26.72 3.44
CA PRO A 354 9.03 25.42 3.13
C PRO A 354 8.36 25.38 1.76
N GLU A 355 7.74 26.49 1.35
CA GLU A 355 7.08 26.60 0.05
C GLU A 355 8.07 26.68 -1.13
N SER A 356 9.16 27.46 -1.00
CA SER A 356 10.16 27.53 -2.08
C SER A 356 10.91 26.19 -2.24
N GLU A 357 11.17 25.50 -1.13
CA GLU A 357 11.71 24.14 -1.13
C GLU A 357 10.74 23.13 -1.78
N MET A 358 9.47 23.16 -1.40
CA MET A 358 8.43 22.31 -2.00
C MET A 358 8.34 22.52 -3.51
N ARG A 359 8.31 23.79 -3.98
CA ARG A 359 8.30 24.11 -5.42
C ARG A 359 9.55 23.62 -6.12
N ARG A 360 10.73 23.75 -5.50
CA ARG A 360 12.00 23.24 -6.05
C ARG A 360 11.95 21.73 -6.23
N GLN A 361 11.43 21.00 -5.25
CA GLN A 361 11.32 19.55 -5.30
C GLN A 361 10.29 19.09 -6.34
N TYR A 362 9.12 19.73 -6.43
CA TYR A 362 8.17 19.46 -7.50
C TYR A 362 8.73 19.76 -8.89
N ALA A 363 9.50 20.84 -9.06
CA ALA A 363 10.18 21.13 -10.32
C ALA A 363 11.20 20.03 -10.69
N ALA A 364 11.95 19.50 -9.72
CA ALA A 364 12.86 18.39 -9.95
C ALA A 364 12.12 17.09 -10.33
N LEU A 365 11.00 16.79 -9.67
CA LEU A 365 10.14 15.63 -9.98
C LEU A 365 9.49 15.77 -11.36
N GLN A 366 9.03 16.96 -11.73
CA GLN A 366 8.50 17.26 -13.05
C GLN A 366 9.57 17.07 -14.14
N GLY A 367 10.77 17.62 -13.92
CA GLY A 367 11.90 17.41 -14.83
C GLY A 367 12.32 15.94 -14.95
N ALA A 368 12.22 15.17 -13.86
CA ALA A 368 12.45 13.73 -13.87
C ALA A 368 11.42 12.99 -14.73
N LEU A 369 10.15 13.36 -14.67
CA LEU A 369 9.11 12.80 -15.54
C LEU A 369 9.35 13.15 -17.01
N ASP A 370 9.74 14.39 -17.32
CA ASP A 370 10.04 14.77 -18.70
C ASP A 370 11.24 13.98 -19.27
N ARG A 371 12.29 13.77 -18.47
CA ARG A 371 13.44 12.92 -18.83
C ARG A 371 13.05 11.44 -18.96
N TRP A 372 12.21 10.94 -18.07
CA TRP A 372 11.64 9.59 -18.18
C TRP A 372 10.90 9.44 -19.52
N SER A 373 10.07 10.42 -19.89
CA SER A 373 9.32 10.40 -21.15
C SER A 373 10.22 10.44 -22.38
N GLN A 374 11.34 11.15 -22.32
CA GLN A 374 12.32 11.19 -23.41
C GLN A 374 12.99 9.82 -23.62
N ASN A 375 13.25 9.08 -22.54
CA ASN A 375 13.92 7.78 -22.62
C ASN A 375 12.96 6.62 -22.94
N PHE A 376 11.78 6.61 -22.31
CA PHE A 376 10.86 5.47 -22.36
C PHE A 376 9.62 5.72 -23.22
N GLY A 377 9.21 6.97 -23.43
CA GLY A 377 7.87 7.31 -23.92
C GLY A 377 7.49 6.74 -25.28
N GLN A 378 8.47 6.41 -26.13
CA GLN A 378 8.23 5.80 -27.44
C GLN A 378 8.29 4.26 -27.43
N CYS A 379 8.86 3.66 -26.38
CA CYS A 379 9.20 2.24 -26.33
C CYS A 379 8.34 1.44 -25.36
N VAL A 380 7.69 2.10 -24.41
CA VAL A 380 6.86 1.42 -23.40
C VAL A 380 5.42 1.23 -23.88
N GLU A 381 4.79 0.20 -23.34
CA GLU A 381 3.38 -0.10 -23.55
C GLU A 381 2.49 1.01 -22.97
N LYS A 382 1.26 1.13 -23.50
CA LYS A 382 0.38 2.24 -23.10
C LYS A 382 -0.08 2.13 -21.65
N ASP A 383 -0.07 0.95 -21.07
CA ASP A 383 -0.40 0.76 -19.66
C ASP A 383 0.62 1.45 -18.72
N ILE A 384 1.90 1.41 -19.09
CA ILE A 384 2.98 2.14 -18.41
C ILE A 384 2.88 3.65 -18.72
N LEU A 385 2.49 4.03 -19.94
CA LEU A 385 2.21 5.44 -20.24
C LEU A 385 1.08 5.98 -19.36
N ALA A 386 0.02 5.20 -19.10
CA ALA A 386 -1.03 5.60 -18.18
C ALA A 386 -0.50 5.82 -16.75
N LEU A 387 0.41 4.96 -16.26
CA LEU A 387 1.10 5.18 -14.98
C LEU A 387 1.94 6.47 -15.00
N PHE A 388 2.64 6.75 -16.09
CA PHE A 388 3.40 7.99 -16.26
C PHE A 388 2.52 9.24 -16.18
N TYR A 389 1.39 9.27 -16.89
CA TYR A 389 0.46 10.39 -16.80
C TYR A 389 -0.21 10.47 -15.43
N PHE A 390 -0.39 9.34 -14.75
CA PHE A 390 -0.84 9.32 -13.36
C PHE A 390 0.20 9.92 -12.40
N CYS A 391 1.50 9.67 -12.59
CA CYS A 391 2.55 10.35 -11.84
C CYS A 391 2.55 11.87 -12.12
N ARG A 392 2.39 12.29 -13.38
CA ARG A 392 2.23 13.72 -13.73
C ARG A 392 1.01 14.33 -13.05
N LEU A 393 -0.11 13.61 -13.03
CA LEU A 393 -1.33 14.04 -12.35
C LEU A 393 -1.08 14.31 -10.86
N PHE A 394 -0.33 13.43 -10.20
CA PHE A 394 0.04 13.56 -8.79
C PHE A 394 0.95 14.76 -8.51
N VAL A 395 1.85 15.09 -9.43
CA VAL A 395 2.71 16.28 -9.33
C VAL A 395 1.91 17.57 -9.58
N SER A 396 1.01 17.57 -10.57
CA SER A 396 0.22 18.74 -10.97
C SER A 396 -1.02 19.00 -10.12
N CYS A 397 -1.46 18.05 -9.29
CA CYS A 397 -2.61 18.17 -8.39
C CYS A 397 -2.25 17.68 -6.97
N PRO A 398 -1.65 18.57 -6.15
CA PRO A 398 -1.23 18.23 -4.79
C PRO A 398 -2.35 17.86 -3.84
N GLU A 399 -3.63 18.04 -4.17
CA GLU A 399 -4.78 17.67 -3.33
C GLU A 399 -5.46 16.36 -3.77
N LEU A 400 -4.92 15.67 -4.79
CA LEU A 400 -5.55 14.50 -5.44
C LEU A 400 -6.07 13.43 -4.47
N THR A 401 -5.31 13.08 -3.43
CA THR A 401 -5.71 12.04 -2.46
C THR A 401 -6.88 12.44 -1.55
N GLU A 402 -7.32 13.70 -1.55
CA GLU A 402 -8.52 14.13 -0.80
C GLU A 402 -9.80 13.93 -1.62
N LEU A 403 -9.71 13.85 -2.96
CA LEU A 403 -10.88 13.69 -3.82
C LEU A 403 -11.67 12.40 -3.54
N PRO A 404 -11.04 11.21 -3.35
CA PRO A 404 -11.76 9.99 -2.99
C PRO A 404 -12.60 10.13 -1.71
N ARG A 405 -12.10 10.87 -0.71
CA ARG A 405 -12.83 11.11 0.54
C ARG A 405 -14.03 12.04 0.32
N ARG A 406 -13.89 13.06 -0.52
CA ARG A 406 -14.97 14.01 -0.85
C ARG A 406 -16.17 13.31 -1.48
N VAL A 407 -15.95 12.25 -2.24
CA VAL A 407 -17.01 11.45 -2.89
C VAL A 407 -17.46 10.24 -2.05
N GLY A 408 -16.96 10.12 -0.82
CA GLY A 408 -17.30 9.01 0.08
C GLY A 408 -16.88 7.64 -0.45
N TYR A 409 -15.72 7.55 -1.11
CA TYR A 409 -15.12 6.28 -1.53
C TYR A 409 -14.29 5.61 -0.41
N ALA A 410 -14.04 6.34 0.68
CA ALA A 410 -13.41 5.83 1.89
C ALA A 410 -14.08 6.49 3.09
N LEU A 411 -14.36 5.72 4.15
CA LEU A 411 -14.98 6.13 5.43
C LEU A 411 -16.50 5.99 5.46
N GLU A 412 -16.99 4.77 5.68
CA GLU A 412 -18.04 4.64 6.69
C GLU A 412 -17.31 4.67 8.04
N PRO A 413 -17.62 5.62 8.94
CA PRO A 413 -16.99 5.65 10.25
C PRO A 413 -17.41 4.40 11.02
N THR A 414 -16.50 3.43 11.16
CA THR A 414 -16.59 2.43 12.23
C THR A 414 -16.41 3.15 13.56
N ASP A 415 -17.28 2.85 14.53
CA ASP A 415 -17.44 3.47 15.87
C ASP A 415 -16.19 3.54 16.78
N GLY A 416 -14.99 3.24 16.28
CA GLY A 416 -13.73 3.29 17.03
C GLY A 416 -12.80 4.41 16.56
N ASP A 417 -12.87 5.56 17.21
CA ASP A 417 -11.84 6.61 17.43
C ASP A 417 -11.04 7.23 16.25
N TRP A 418 -11.10 6.68 15.03
CA TRP A 418 -10.62 7.32 13.80
C TRP A 418 -11.64 8.33 13.23
N GLY A 419 -12.82 8.43 13.86
CA GLY A 419 -13.96 9.25 13.44
C GLY A 419 -13.82 10.76 13.72
N VAL A 420 -12.84 11.21 14.51
CA VAL A 420 -12.75 12.63 14.90
C VAL A 420 -12.31 13.54 13.75
N ARG A 421 -11.80 13.00 12.63
CA ARG A 421 -11.48 13.81 11.42
C ARG A 421 -12.44 13.66 10.25
N ALA A 422 -13.29 12.63 10.23
CA ALA A 422 -14.19 12.35 9.12
C ALA A 422 -15.57 13.03 9.27
N ALA A 423 -15.97 13.37 10.51
CA ALA A 423 -17.28 13.95 10.81
C ALA A 423 -17.41 15.46 10.56
N ALA A 424 -16.36 16.14 10.07
CA ALA A 424 -16.47 17.51 9.59
C ALA A 424 -17.01 17.54 8.15
N ARG A 425 -18.21 16.98 7.94
CA ARG A 425 -19.00 17.30 6.75
C ARG A 425 -19.77 18.60 7.03
N SER A 426 -19.75 19.45 6.01
CA SER A 426 -20.61 20.63 5.78
C SER A 426 -20.02 22.01 6.08
N SER A 427 -19.85 22.76 4.98
CA SER A 427 -19.85 24.22 4.79
C SER A 427 -18.55 24.90 4.32
N ASP A 428 -17.35 24.56 4.82
CA ASP A 428 -16.15 25.37 4.52
C ASP A 428 -15.00 24.59 3.84
N MET A 429 -15.29 23.57 3.04
CA MET A 429 -14.23 22.91 2.27
C MET A 429 -13.74 23.82 1.14
N ILE A 430 -12.51 24.31 1.29
CA ILE A 430 -11.78 25.08 0.27
C ILE A 430 -11.88 24.33 -1.07
N PRO A 431 -12.28 25.03 -2.16
CA PRO A 431 -12.33 24.43 -3.48
C PRO A 431 -10.94 23.93 -3.87
N ILE A 432 -10.85 22.67 -4.31
CA ILE A 432 -9.60 22.17 -4.89
C ILE A 432 -9.51 22.74 -6.29
N GLU A 433 -8.53 23.59 -6.52
CA GLU A 433 -8.23 24.12 -7.85
C GLU A 433 -7.53 23.05 -8.68
N VAL A 434 -8.10 22.73 -9.83
CA VAL A 434 -7.50 21.78 -10.78
C VAL A 434 -6.87 22.56 -11.92
N SER A 435 -5.55 22.44 -12.07
CA SER A 435 -4.80 23.02 -13.18
C SER A 435 -5.19 22.36 -14.52
N GLU A 436 -5.01 23.08 -15.62
CA GLU A 436 -5.25 22.50 -16.96
C GLU A 436 -4.28 21.35 -17.27
N GLU A 437 -3.06 21.41 -16.72
CA GLU A 437 -2.09 20.33 -16.80
C GLU A 437 -2.57 19.05 -16.12
N ALA A 438 -3.14 19.17 -14.91
CA ALA A 438 -3.74 18.04 -14.20
C ALA A 438 -4.93 17.46 -14.99
N ALA A 439 -5.82 18.30 -15.51
CA ALA A 439 -6.93 17.85 -16.35
C ALA A 439 -6.44 17.14 -17.63
N SER A 440 -5.41 17.67 -18.29
CA SER A 440 -4.78 17.07 -19.48
C SER A 440 -4.13 15.71 -19.18
N ALA A 441 -3.44 15.60 -18.05
CA ALA A 441 -2.86 14.34 -17.59
C ALA A 441 -3.96 13.29 -17.30
N ALA A 442 -5.06 13.69 -16.65
CA ALA A 442 -6.20 12.81 -16.37
C ALA A 442 -6.88 12.28 -17.66
N TRP A 443 -7.04 13.14 -18.68
CA TRP A 443 -7.51 12.70 -20.01
C TRP A 443 -6.53 11.74 -20.68
N SER A 444 -5.23 11.99 -20.51
CA SER A 444 -4.19 11.13 -21.08
C SER A 444 -4.22 9.73 -20.44
N VAL A 445 -4.44 9.63 -19.12
CA VAL A 445 -4.65 8.33 -18.45
C VAL A 445 -5.77 7.55 -19.12
N LEU A 446 -6.95 8.15 -19.32
CA LEU A 446 -8.05 7.49 -20.02
C LEU A 446 -7.70 7.14 -21.48
N HIS A 447 -6.97 8.01 -22.19
CA HIS A 447 -6.60 7.76 -23.58
C HIS A 447 -5.70 6.52 -23.75
N TYR A 448 -4.74 6.35 -22.84
CA TYR A 448 -3.79 5.23 -22.89
C TYR A 448 -4.36 3.93 -22.29
N ILE A 449 -5.46 4.02 -21.55
CA ILE A 449 -6.22 2.87 -21.07
C ILE A 449 -7.30 2.52 -22.08
N ASN A 450 -7.14 1.38 -22.75
CA ASN A 450 -8.18 0.77 -23.55
C ASN A 450 -8.20 -0.72 -23.24
N VAL A 451 -9.01 -1.10 -22.26
CA VAL A 451 -9.11 -2.49 -21.77
C VAL A 451 -9.76 -3.37 -22.85
N THR A 452 -10.74 -2.85 -23.59
CA THR A 452 -11.45 -3.60 -24.65
C THR A 452 -10.58 -4.04 -25.82
N ALA A 453 -9.59 -3.24 -26.21
CA ALA A 453 -8.82 -3.48 -27.44
C ALA A 453 -7.64 -4.45 -27.26
N GLU A 454 -7.17 -4.66 -26.02
CA GLU A 454 -5.85 -5.27 -25.78
C GLU A 454 -5.89 -6.58 -24.96
N GLY A 455 -7.10 -7.08 -24.63
CA GLY A 455 -7.29 -8.42 -24.07
C GLY A 455 -6.84 -8.60 -22.61
N PRO A 456 -6.77 -9.85 -22.11
CA PRO A 456 -6.62 -10.17 -20.68
C PRO A 456 -5.26 -9.80 -20.06
N LYS A 457 -4.28 -9.36 -20.85
CA LYS A 457 -2.95 -8.96 -20.36
C LYS A 457 -2.99 -7.63 -19.59
N ARG A 458 -3.85 -6.69 -19.96
CA ARG A 458 -3.91 -5.36 -19.32
C ARG A 458 -4.69 -5.32 -18.00
N SER A 459 -5.64 -6.24 -17.84
CA SER A 459 -6.42 -6.34 -16.60
C SER A 459 -5.55 -6.68 -15.37
N GLN A 460 -4.29 -7.08 -15.57
CA GLN A 460 -3.35 -7.50 -14.53
C GLN A 460 -2.61 -6.35 -13.85
N GLN A 461 -2.66 -5.14 -14.41
CA GLN A 461 -1.91 -4.02 -13.87
C GLN A 461 -2.60 -3.42 -12.65
N VAL A 462 -1.90 -3.49 -11.52
CA VAL A 462 -2.42 -3.15 -10.19
C VAL A 462 -2.65 -1.64 -9.98
N TRP A 463 -2.02 -0.79 -10.80
CA TRP A 463 -2.22 0.67 -10.74
C TRP A 463 -3.46 1.14 -11.50
N MET A 464 -4.04 0.33 -12.40
CA MET A 464 -5.07 0.79 -13.33
C MET A 464 -6.37 1.25 -12.65
N PRO A 465 -6.96 0.50 -11.71
CA PRO A 465 -8.17 0.95 -11.02
C PRO A 465 -7.97 2.29 -10.34
N ILE A 466 -6.81 2.45 -9.68
CA ILE A 466 -6.45 3.63 -8.90
C ILE A 466 -6.25 4.83 -9.84
N ALA A 467 -5.49 4.65 -10.91
CA ALA A 467 -5.21 5.69 -11.89
C ALA A 467 -6.48 6.19 -12.60
N LEU A 468 -7.35 5.28 -13.03
CA LEU A 468 -8.64 5.62 -13.65
C LEU A 468 -9.54 6.39 -12.68
N PHE A 469 -9.71 5.87 -11.48
CA PHE A 469 -10.61 6.47 -10.50
C PHE A 469 -10.14 7.86 -10.09
N CYS A 470 -8.88 8.03 -9.72
CA CYS A 470 -8.31 9.34 -9.40
C CYS A 470 -8.40 10.33 -10.59
N SER A 471 -8.16 9.87 -11.82
CA SER A 471 -8.29 10.71 -13.02
C SER A 471 -9.73 11.17 -13.24
N ALA A 472 -10.71 10.27 -13.07
CA ALA A 472 -12.13 10.61 -13.17
C ALA A 472 -12.53 11.70 -12.16
N LEU A 473 -12.02 11.60 -10.93
CA LEU A 473 -12.29 12.59 -9.88
C LEU A 473 -11.66 13.96 -10.20
N VAL A 474 -10.47 13.99 -10.80
CA VAL A 474 -9.87 15.26 -11.26
C VAL A 474 -10.69 15.88 -12.37
N ILE A 475 -11.18 15.09 -13.33
CA ILE A 475 -12.06 15.59 -14.39
C ILE A 475 -13.35 16.15 -13.79
N TRP A 476 -14.00 15.43 -12.89
CA TRP A 476 -15.18 15.93 -12.17
C TRP A 476 -14.90 17.27 -11.49
N GLN A 477 -13.86 17.36 -10.66
CA GLN A 477 -13.49 18.58 -9.96
C GLN A 477 -13.17 19.74 -10.92
N SER A 478 -12.50 19.46 -12.05
CA SER A 478 -12.20 20.46 -13.08
C SER A 478 -13.47 21.04 -13.73
N LEU A 479 -14.50 20.22 -13.91
CA LEU A 479 -15.78 20.63 -14.50
C LEU A 479 -16.60 21.48 -13.52
N LEU A 480 -16.53 21.16 -12.23
CA LEU A 480 -17.11 21.97 -11.16
C LEU A 480 -16.49 23.37 -11.10
N CYS A 481 -15.15 23.47 -11.07
CA CYS A 481 -14.45 24.75 -11.01
C CYS A 481 -14.73 25.65 -12.23
N ARG A 482 -14.91 25.06 -13.43
CA ARG A 482 -15.21 25.81 -14.67
C ARG A 482 -16.66 26.28 -14.77
N SER A 483 -17.58 25.68 -14.02
CA SER A 483 -19.01 26.02 -14.07
C SER A 483 -19.34 27.37 -13.44
N GLY A 484 -18.45 27.91 -12.58
CA GLY A 484 -18.62 29.22 -11.94
C GLY A 484 -18.19 30.42 -12.79
N SER A 485 -17.37 30.24 -13.83
CA SER A 485 -16.70 31.32 -14.56
C SER A 485 -17.31 31.67 -15.93
N GLY A 486 -18.52 31.21 -16.24
CA GLY A 486 -19.23 31.55 -17.49
C GLY A 486 -18.71 30.82 -18.75
N GLY A 487 -17.79 29.86 -18.60
CA GLY A 487 -17.34 28.99 -19.68
C GLY A 487 -18.38 27.92 -20.08
N ARG A 488 -18.26 27.36 -21.29
CA ARG A 488 -19.07 26.21 -21.73
C ARG A 488 -18.97 25.07 -20.71
N ARG A 489 -20.08 24.71 -20.06
CA ARG A 489 -20.18 23.54 -19.18
C ARG A 489 -19.85 22.27 -19.98
N GLY A 490 -18.79 21.57 -19.60
CA GLY A 490 -18.63 20.17 -19.96
C GLY A 490 -19.67 19.33 -19.22
N THR A 491 -20.09 18.21 -19.82
CA THR A 491 -21.14 17.37 -19.22
C THR A 491 -20.48 16.31 -18.32
N LEU A 492 -21.02 16.08 -17.12
CA LEU A 492 -20.58 14.98 -16.25
C LEU A 492 -20.77 13.59 -16.86
N LYS A 493 -21.58 13.46 -17.93
CA LYS A 493 -21.71 12.18 -18.66
C LYS A 493 -20.39 11.66 -19.21
N VAL A 494 -19.34 12.49 -19.27
CA VAL A 494 -18.00 12.05 -19.67
C VAL A 494 -17.38 11.07 -18.67
N LEU A 495 -17.81 11.09 -17.40
CA LEU A 495 -17.39 10.12 -16.38
C LEU A 495 -17.83 8.69 -16.72
N ASN A 496 -18.86 8.51 -17.56
CA ASN A 496 -19.28 7.19 -18.04
C ASN A 496 -18.19 6.47 -18.85
N ALA A 497 -17.23 7.19 -19.44
CA ALA A 497 -16.10 6.56 -20.12
C ALA A 497 -15.16 5.90 -19.10
N PHE A 498 -14.90 6.55 -17.97
CA PHE A 498 -14.10 6.00 -16.88
C PHE A 498 -14.78 4.82 -16.19
N ILE A 499 -16.10 4.94 -15.92
CA ILE A 499 -16.91 3.85 -15.36
C ILE A 499 -16.79 2.61 -16.24
N ARG A 500 -16.97 2.76 -17.56
CA ARG A 500 -16.91 1.64 -18.49
C ARG A 500 -15.57 0.92 -18.48
N GLU A 501 -14.45 1.64 -18.34
CA GLU A 501 -13.13 1.03 -18.24
C GLU A 501 -12.90 0.37 -16.87
N LEU A 502 -13.37 0.98 -15.77
CA LEU A 502 -13.29 0.40 -14.43
C LEU A 502 -14.05 -0.92 -14.33
N GLU A 503 -15.27 -0.99 -14.86
CA GLU A 503 -16.12 -2.19 -14.83
C GLU A 503 -15.54 -3.38 -15.60
N GLN A 504 -14.61 -3.14 -16.53
CA GLN A 504 -13.91 -4.18 -17.26
C GLN A 504 -12.72 -4.77 -16.50
N LEU A 505 -12.27 -4.10 -15.44
CA LEU A 505 -11.16 -4.57 -14.62
C LEU A 505 -11.69 -5.58 -13.58
N PRO A 506 -10.94 -6.65 -13.28
CA PRO A 506 -11.41 -7.73 -12.42
C PRO A 506 -11.32 -7.40 -10.93
N TRP A 507 -10.73 -6.25 -10.57
CA TRP A 507 -10.39 -5.94 -9.19
C TRP A 507 -11.64 -5.59 -8.36
N PRO A 508 -11.78 -6.13 -7.12
CA PRO A 508 -12.97 -5.91 -6.30
C PRO A 508 -13.29 -4.43 -6.03
N CYS A 509 -12.27 -3.57 -5.98
CA CYS A 509 -12.44 -2.13 -5.79
C CYS A 509 -13.19 -1.42 -6.92
N CYS A 510 -13.13 -1.94 -8.15
CA CYS A 510 -13.67 -1.27 -9.34
C CYS A 510 -15.19 -1.08 -9.25
N GLY A 511 -15.92 -2.03 -8.66
CA GLY A 511 -17.36 -1.91 -8.46
C GLY A 511 -17.72 -0.77 -7.50
N LYS A 512 -16.98 -0.60 -6.40
CA LYS A 512 -17.21 0.52 -5.46
C LYS A 512 -16.77 1.86 -6.07
N MET A 513 -15.67 1.89 -6.83
CA MET A 513 -15.19 3.08 -7.55
C MET A 513 -16.23 3.56 -8.57
N SER A 514 -16.78 2.64 -9.36
CA SER A 514 -17.81 2.92 -10.37
C SER A 514 -19.08 3.50 -9.73
N ARG A 515 -19.60 2.87 -8.67
CA ARG A 515 -20.75 3.39 -7.92
C ARG A 515 -20.50 4.77 -7.30
N ALA A 516 -19.27 5.06 -6.89
CA ALA A 516 -18.93 6.40 -6.41
C ALA A 516 -19.04 7.44 -7.53
N LEU A 517 -18.58 7.12 -8.74
CA LEU A 517 -18.73 8.00 -9.91
C LEU A 517 -20.18 8.13 -10.37
N GLU A 518 -20.98 7.06 -10.33
CA GLU A 518 -22.40 7.10 -10.65
C GLU A 518 -23.19 8.03 -9.73
N ARG A 519 -22.89 8.00 -8.41
CA ARG A 519 -23.49 8.91 -7.43
C ARG A 519 -23.20 10.37 -7.79
N ILE A 520 -21.95 10.70 -8.15
CA ILE A 520 -21.58 12.05 -8.60
C ILE A 520 -22.42 12.49 -9.82
N ILE A 521 -22.63 11.60 -10.79
CA ILE A 521 -23.43 11.89 -11.99
C ILE A 521 -24.91 12.10 -11.64
N ALA A 522 -25.42 11.41 -10.62
CA ALA A 522 -26.81 11.49 -10.19
C ALA A 522 -27.10 12.72 -9.31
N ASP A 523 -26.19 13.08 -8.39
CA ASP A 523 -26.37 14.17 -7.43
C ASP A 523 -26.36 15.58 -8.09
N GLU A 524 -25.86 15.71 -9.32
CA GLU A 524 -25.78 16.96 -10.08
C GLU A 524 -26.80 17.08 -11.24
N GLN A 525 -27.72 16.12 -11.39
CA GLN A 525 -28.88 16.19 -12.29
C GLN A 525 -30.10 16.78 -11.57
#